data_AF-A0A3D0GM98-F1
#
_entry.id   AF-A0A3D0GM98-F1
#
_cell.length_a   1.000
_cell.length_b   1.000
_cell.length_c   1.000
_cell.angle_alpha   90.00
_cell.angle_beta   90.00
_cell.angle_gamma   90.00
#
_symmetry.space_group_name_H-M   'P 1'
#
loop_
_entity.id
_entity.type
_entity.pdbx_description
1 polymer ?
#
loop_
_entity_poly.entity_id
_entity_poly.type
_entity_poly.pdbx_seq_one_letter_code
_entity_poly.pdbx_strand_id
1 'polypeptide(L)'
;MRAGQRSKAAREAGRVFLADLQRRSLTQTSTAVDIKQRFGYLHETLIQREPSVQLFVLGRRGTSAQMTQRDLGRNLEQVVRALHKPILVATDAFSEPTRALFAFDGSHISKRGVRMLAASPSSEL
;
A
#
# COMPACT_ATOMS: atom_id res chain seq x y z
N MET A 1 6.53 2.34 32.92
CA MET A 1 5.19 2.36 32.26
C MET A 1 4.79 0.92 31.92
N ARG A 2 3.63 0.46 32.39
CA ARG A 2 3.13 -0.91 32.15
C ARG A 2 2.75 -1.09 30.67
N ALA A 3 3.04 -2.25 30.08
CA ALA A 3 2.86 -2.53 28.65
C ALA A 3 1.47 -2.16 28.08
N GLY A 4 0.41 -2.30 28.90
CA GLY A 4 -0.96 -1.92 28.52
C GLY A 4 -1.18 -0.42 28.27
N GLN A 5 -0.47 0.47 28.95
CA GLN A 5 -0.57 1.92 28.70
C GLN A 5 0.06 2.30 27.34
N ARG A 6 1.17 1.65 26.96
CA ARG A 6 1.82 1.86 25.66
C ARG A 6 0.95 1.37 24.50
N SER A 7 0.30 0.21 24.64
CA SER A 7 -0.61 -0.31 23.62
C SER A 7 -1.83 0.58 23.42
N LYS A 8 -2.44 1.09 24.50
CA LYS A 8 -3.55 2.05 24.42
C LYS A 8 -3.13 3.35 23.72
N ALA A 9 -1.98 3.92 24.09
CA ALA A 9 -1.47 5.14 23.48
C ALA A 9 -1.18 4.95 21.98
N ALA A 10 -0.55 3.85 21.57
CA ALA A 10 -0.28 3.55 20.17
C ALA A 10 -1.57 3.36 19.35
N ARG A 11 -2.59 2.72 19.96
CA ARG A 11 -3.89 2.56 19.32
C ARG A 11 -4.57 3.91 19.10
N GLU A 12 -4.56 4.78 20.09
CA GLU A 12 -5.15 6.11 19.97
C GLU A 12 -4.41 6.98 18.94
N ALA A 13 -3.08 6.98 18.96
CA ALA A 13 -2.28 7.67 17.96
C ALA A 13 -2.60 7.20 16.52
N GLY A 14 -2.75 5.88 16.32
CA GLY A 14 -3.15 5.33 15.04
C GLY A 14 -4.57 5.73 14.61
N ARG A 15 -5.51 5.81 15.57
CA ARG A 15 -6.89 6.26 15.31
C ARG A 15 -6.92 7.70 14.81
N VAL A 16 -6.21 8.61 15.50
CA VAL A 16 -6.10 10.02 15.13
C VAL A 16 -5.43 10.17 13.76
N PHE A 17 -4.35 9.45 13.51
CA PHE A 17 -3.64 9.46 12.24
C PHE A 17 -4.53 9.04 11.06
N LEU A 18 -5.26 7.93 11.20
CA LEU A 18 -6.17 7.44 10.16
C LEU A 18 -7.35 8.39 9.91
N ALA A 19 -7.91 8.99 10.97
CA ALA A 19 -9.00 9.95 10.83
C ALA A 19 -8.56 11.21 10.06
N ASP A 20 -7.33 11.67 10.28
CA ASP A 20 -6.78 12.82 9.55
C ASP A 20 -6.52 12.50 8.07
N LEU A 21 -6.02 11.30 7.76
CA LEU A 21 -5.87 10.83 6.37
C LEU A 21 -7.21 10.70 5.65
N GLN A 22 -8.24 10.17 6.33
CA GLN A 22 -9.58 10.05 5.76
C GLN A 22 -10.14 11.43 5.39
N ARG A 23 -10.01 12.41 6.30
CA ARG A 23 -10.47 13.78 6.07
C ARG A 23 -9.81 14.41 4.84
N ARG A 24 -8.48 14.28 4.73
CA ARG A 24 -7.71 14.76 3.56
C ARG A 24 -8.14 14.06 2.27
N SER A 25 -8.33 12.75 2.32
CA SER A 25 -8.73 11.97 1.14
C SER A 25 -10.11 12.39 0.62
N LEU A 26 -11.08 12.58 1.52
CA LEU A 26 -12.45 13.01 1.17
C LEU A 26 -12.49 14.42 0.54
N THR A 27 -11.49 15.28 0.77
CA THR A 27 -11.39 16.57 0.06
C THR A 27 -10.89 16.46 -1.38
N GLN A 28 -10.32 15.30 -1.76
CA GLN A 28 -9.68 15.06 -3.05
C GLN A 28 -10.42 14.03 -3.92
N THR A 29 -11.42 13.33 -3.37
CA THR A 29 -12.22 12.34 -4.11
C THR A 29 -13.68 12.35 -3.64
N SER A 30 -14.60 12.07 -4.57
CA SER A 30 -16.00 11.78 -4.27
C SER A 30 -16.26 10.32 -3.91
N THR A 31 -15.22 9.47 -3.97
CA THR A 31 -15.33 8.04 -3.66
C THR A 31 -15.40 7.79 -2.16
N ALA A 32 -16.16 6.77 -1.74
CA ALA A 32 -16.22 6.35 -0.34
C ALA A 32 -14.82 5.94 0.17
N VAL A 33 -14.37 6.58 1.26
CA VAL A 33 -13.09 6.27 1.92
C VAL A 33 -13.36 5.53 3.23
N ASP A 34 -12.91 4.29 3.31
CA ASP A 34 -12.98 3.45 4.51
C ASP A 34 -11.62 3.40 5.23
N ILE A 35 -11.63 3.42 6.57
CA ILE A 35 -10.41 3.34 7.40
C ILE A 35 -10.40 2.10 8.26
N LYS A 36 -9.31 1.34 8.23
CA LYS A 36 -9.12 0.14 9.04
C LYS A 36 -7.86 0.26 9.89
N GLN A 37 -8.05 0.17 11.22
CA GLN A 37 -6.95 -0.08 12.16
C GLN A 37 -6.97 -1.56 12.56
N ARG A 38 -5.82 -2.23 12.50
CA ARG A 38 -5.68 -3.66 12.80
C ARG A 38 -4.52 -3.91 13.76
N PHE A 39 -4.66 -4.97 14.55
CA PHE A 39 -3.60 -5.48 15.42
C PHE A 39 -2.94 -6.67 14.72
N GLY A 40 -1.62 -6.79 14.85
CA GLY A 40 -0.82 -7.84 14.22
C GLY A 40 0.21 -7.28 13.22
N TYR A 41 0.86 -8.17 12.48
CA TYR A 41 1.82 -7.78 11.47
C TYR A 41 1.12 -7.33 10.18
N LEU A 42 1.69 -6.34 9.50
CA LEU A 42 1.06 -5.73 8.32
C LEU A 42 0.71 -6.77 7.25
N HIS A 43 1.67 -7.60 6.85
CA HIS A 43 1.48 -8.60 5.79
C HIS A 43 0.36 -9.60 6.13
N GLU A 44 0.30 -10.11 7.36
CA GLU A 44 -0.77 -11.01 7.82
C GLU A 44 -2.15 -10.36 7.70
N THR A 45 -2.26 -9.10 8.13
CA THR A 45 -3.55 -8.38 8.07
C THR A 45 -3.98 -8.03 6.65
N LEU A 46 -3.03 -7.82 5.73
CA LEU A 46 -3.31 -7.54 4.32
C LEU A 46 -3.72 -8.81 3.57
N ILE A 47 -3.10 -9.97 3.85
CA ILE A 47 -3.51 -11.26 3.25
C ILE A 47 -4.99 -11.53 3.49
N GLN A 48 -5.49 -11.28 4.71
CA GLN A 48 -6.90 -11.48 5.06
C GLN A 48 -7.87 -10.60 4.25
N ARG A 49 -7.39 -9.49 3.68
CA ARG A 49 -8.19 -8.53 2.91
C ARG A 49 -7.95 -8.62 1.41
N GLU A 50 -6.89 -9.31 1.01
CA GLU A 50 -6.48 -9.47 -0.37
C GLU A 50 -7.61 -9.84 -1.35
N PRO A 51 -8.56 -10.74 -1.02
CA PRO A 51 -9.61 -11.12 -1.97
C PRO A 51 -10.46 -9.95 -2.47
N SER A 52 -10.69 -8.94 -1.63
CA SER A 52 -11.52 -7.76 -1.94
C SER A 52 -10.72 -6.57 -2.49
N VAL A 53 -9.42 -6.71 -2.71
CA VAL A 53 -8.54 -5.62 -3.16
C VAL A 53 -8.08 -5.85 -4.60
N GLN A 54 -8.16 -4.80 -5.42
CA GLN A 54 -7.67 -4.81 -6.80
C GLN A 54 -6.21 -4.32 -6.91
N LEU A 55 -5.82 -3.36 -6.07
CA LEU A 55 -4.49 -2.76 -6.02
C LEU A 55 -4.14 -2.38 -4.60
N PHE A 56 -2.93 -2.71 -4.16
CA PHE A 56 -2.34 -2.16 -2.94
C PHE A 56 -1.41 -1.00 -3.28
N VAL A 57 -1.55 0.13 -2.60
CA VAL A 57 -0.64 1.28 -2.72
C VAL A 57 0.14 1.43 -1.42
N LEU A 58 1.47 1.38 -1.49
CA LEU A 58 2.35 1.40 -0.32
C LEU A 58 3.52 2.35 -0.55
N GLY A 59 3.96 3.04 0.50
CA GLY A 59 5.22 3.78 0.43
C GLY A 59 6.41 2.83 0.33
N ARG A 60 7.46 3.22 -0.41
CA ARG A 60 8.73 2.47 -0.50
C ARG A 60 9.35 2.18 0.88
N ARG A 61 9.17 3.11 1.80
CA ARG A 61 9.73 3.10 3.16
C ARG A 61 8.69 3.60 4.15
N GLY A 62 8.72 3.04 5.36
CA GLY A 62 7.93 3.51 6.51
C GLY A 62 8.78 4.28 7.52
N THR A 63 8.16 4.76 8.60
CA THR A 63 8.81 5.52 9.67
C THR A 63 10.01 4.80 10.30
N SER A 64 9.99 3.47 10.36
CA SER A 64 11.09 2.66 10.91
C SER A 64 12.29 2.50 9.97
N ALA A 65 12.19 2.91 8.69
CA ALA A 65 13.22 2.70 7.68
C ALA A 65 14.20 3.88 7.54
N GLN A 66 14.03 4.98 8.29
CA GLN A 66 14.94 6.14 8.27
C GLN A 66 16.37 5.81 8.76
N MET A 67 16.59 4.67 9.43
CA MET A 67 17.89 4.28 9.98
C MET A 67 18.69 3.27 9.14
N THR A 68 18.16 2.79 8.01
CA THR A 68 18.84 1.74 7.22
C THR A 68 19.04 2.17 5.77
N GLN A 69 20.25 1.98 5.22
CA GLN A 69 20.58 2.22 3.81
C GLN A 69 19.87 1.30 2.80
N ARG A 70 18.86 0.51 3.20
CA ARG A 70 18.16 -0.42 2.29
C ARG A 70 17.23 0.30 1.33
N ASP A 71 17.21 -0.10 0.06
CA ASP A 71 16.33 0.49 -0.95
C ASP A 71 14.84 0.36 -0.62
N LEU A 72 14.41 -0.77 -0.03
CA LEU A 72 13.04 -1.03 0.41
C LEU A 72 12.94 -1.20 1.93
N GLY A 73 11.81 -0.79 2.50
CA GLY A 73 11.49 -1.06 3.90
C GLY A 73 11.11 -2.54 4.14
N ARG A 74 11.47 -3.09 5.30
CA ARG A 74 11.18 -4.51 5.67
C ARG A 74 9.71 -4.91 5.49
N ASN A 75 8.78 -4.03 5.87
CA ASN A 75 7.34 -4.30 5.70
C ASN A 75 6.96 -4.44 4.23
N LEU A 76 7.53 -3.62 3.34
CA LEU A 76 7.25 -3.70 1.91
C LEU A 76 7.80 -5.00 1.31
N GLU A 77 9.02 -5.38 1.68
CA GLU A 77 9.62 -6.66 1.25
C GLU A 77 8.73 -7.86 1.66
N GLN A 78 8.23 -7.87 2.89
CA GLN A 78 7.34 -8.92 3.37
C GLN A 78 6.01 -8.94 2.60
N VAL A 79 5.42 -7.77 2.35
CA VAL A 79 4.15 -7.65 1.66
C VAL A 79 4.26 -8.08 0.19
N VAL A 80 5.31 -7.63 -0.53
CA VAL A 80 5.54 -7.99 -1.94
C VAL A 80 5.71 -9.50 -2.12
N ARG A 81 6.28 -10.19 -1.12
CA ARG A 81 6.43 -11.65 -1.16
C ARG A 81 5.15 -12.41 -0.78
N ALA A 82 4.25 -11.78 -0.04
CA ALA A 82 3.10 -12.43 0.57
C ALA A 82 1.81 -12.27 -0.23
N LEU A 83 1.65 -11.16 -0.96
CA LEU A 83 0.43 -10.85 -1.71
C LEU A 83 0.54 -11.25 -3.18
N HIS A 84 -0.58 -11.65 -3.75
CA HIS A 84 -0.76 -12.05 -5.15
C HIS A 84 -1.55 -11.03 -5.97
N LYS A 85 -1.86 -9.87 -5.39
CA LYS A 85 -2.47 -8.71 -6.06
C LYS A 85 -1.39 -7.71 -6.50
N PRO A 86 -1.68 -6.88 -7.53
CA PRO A 86 -0.83 -5.75 -7.89
C PRO A 86 -0.48 -4.87 -6.69
N ILE A 87 0.78 -4.43 -6.63
CA ILE A 87 1.29 -3.49 -5.64
C ILE A 87 1.94 -2.32 -6.37
N LEU A 88 1.45 -1.12 -6.10
CA LEU A 88 2.08 0.14 -6.52
C LEU A 88 2.92 0.69 -5.36
N VAL A 89 4.20 0.93 -5.61
CA VAL A 89 5.11 1.51 -4.63
C VAL A 89 5.26 3.01 -4.90
N ALA A 90 4.77 3.84 -4.00
CA ALA A 90 4.94 5.29 -4.06
C ALA A 90 6.33 5.67 -3.49
N THR A 91 7.14 6.38 -4.28
CA THR A 91 8.53 6.73 -3.93
C THR A 91 8.75 8.20 -3.64
N ASP A 92 7.98 9.09 -4.27
CA ASP A 92 8.20 10.55 -4.29
C ASP A 92 6.87 11.32 -4.19
N ALA A 93 6.95 12.66 -4.29
CA ALA A 93 5.77 13.51 -4.41
C ALA A 93 4.92 13.07 -5.61
N PHE A 94 3.60 13.05 -5.42
CA PHE A 94 2.68 12.63 -6.47
C PHE A 94 2.70 13.61 -7.64
N SER A 95 2.92 13.08 -8.84
CA SER A 95 2.60 13.72 -10.12
C SER A 95 1.79 12.74 -10.94
N GLU A 96 0.87 13.26 -11.76
CA GLU A 96 0.04 12.40 -12.59
C GLU A 96 0.91 11.64 -13.61
N PRO A 97 0.85 10.30 -13.64
CA PRO A 97 1.68 9.51 -14.53
C PRO A 97 1.17 9.63 -15.97
N THR A 98 1.98 10.20 -16.86
CA THR A 98 1.65 10.37 -18.29
C THR A 98 2.16 9.24 -19.17
N ARG A 99 3.05 8.39 -18.63
CA ARG A 99 3.67 7.28 -19.35
C ARG A 99 3.99 6.15 -18.37
N ALA A 100 3.88 4.92 -18.86
CA ALA A 100 4.27 3.72 -18.12
C ALA A 100 5.38 2.99 -18.87
N LEU A 101 6.37 2.49 -18.14
CA LEU A 101 7.40 1.58 -18.66
C LEU A 101 7.16 0.19 -18.07
N PHE A 102 7.15 -0.83 -18.92
CA PHE A 102 6.97 -2.21 -18.50
C PHE A 102 8.21 -3.03 -18.85
N ALA A 103 8.84 -3.64 -17.84
CA ALA A 103 9.94 -4.56 -18.05
C ALA A 103 9.40 -5.90 -18.60
N PHE A 104 9.68 -6.18 -19.87
CA PHE A 104 9.23 -7.40 -20.56
C PHE A 104 10.42 -8.27 -20.97
N ASP A 105 10.45 -9.48 -20.45
CA ASP A 105 11.50 -10.48 -20.71
C ASP A 105 10.99 -11.71 -21.50
N GLY A 106 9.72 -11.70 -21.94
CA GLY A 106 9.09 -12.82 -22.63
C GLY A 106 8.67 -14.01 -21.75
N SER A 107 8.97 -13.98 -20.44
CA SER A 107 8.57 -15.00 -19.48
C SER A 107 7.05 -15.09 -19.31
N HIS A 108 6.58 -16.21 -18.74
CA HIS A 108 5.16 -16.35 -18.41
C HIS A 108 4.68 -15.26 -17.44
N ILE A 109 5.56 -14.79 -16.53
CA ILE A 109 5.24 -13.74 -15.56
C ILE A 109 5.06 -12.39 -16.26
N SER A 110 6.01 -11.97 -17.12
CA SER A 110 5.89 -10.69 -17.82
C SER A 110 4.70 -10.67 -18.78
N LYS A 111 4.41 -11.80 -19.47
CA LYS A 111 3.20 -11.97 -20.30
C LYS A 111 1.90 -11.91 -19.48
N ARG A 112 1.90 -12.42 -18.25
CA ARG A 112 0.76 -12.26 -17.33
C ARG A 112 0.61 -10.80 -16.91
N GLY A 113 1.71 -10.11 -16.62
CA GLY A 113 1.70 -8.68 -16.27
C GLY A 113 1.09 -7.81 -17.37
N VAL A 114 1.47 -8.02 -18.64
CA VAL A 114 0.86 -7.32 -19.79
C VAL A 114 -0.65 -7.56 -19.86
N ARG A 115 -1.09 -8.81 -19.71
CA ARG A 115 -2.53 -9.15 -19.70
C ARG A 115 -3.27 -8.44 -18.56
N MET A 116 -2.66 -8.33 -17.38
CA MET A 116 -3.25 -7.62 -16.24
C MET A 116 -3.37 -6.11 -16.48
N LEU A 117 -2.37 -5.49 -17.10
CA LEU A 117 -2.44 -4.08 -17.48
C LEU A 117 -3.51 -3.84 -18.55
N ALA A 118 -3.58 -4.69 -19.58
CA ALA A 118 -4.56 -4.57 -20.66
C ALA A 118 -6.01 -4.85 -20.21
N ALA A 119 -6.21 -5.70 -19.21
CA ALA A 119 -7.51 -6.04 -18.65
C ALA A 119 -7.97 -5.06 -17.54
N SER A 120 -7.11 -4.16 -17.09
CA SER A 120 -7.50 -3.14 -16.13
C SER A 120 -8.36 -2.11 -16.86
N PRO A 121 -9.51 -1.68 -16.31
CA PRO A 121 -10.33 -0.68 -16.95
C PRO A 121 -9.47 0.55 -17.17
N SER A 122 -9.27 0.93 -18.43
CA SER A 122 -8.78 2.25 -18.78
C SER A 122 -9.77 3.22 -18.16
N SER A 123 -9.36 3.92 -17.10
CA SER A 123 -9.93 5.24 -16.85
C SER A 123 -9.76 5.98 -18.16
N GLU A 124 -10.87 6.31 -18.81
CA GLU A 124 -10.88 7.17 -19.99
C GLU A 124 -9.92 8.34 -19.71
N LEU A 125 -8.90 8.43 -20.55
CA LEU A 125 -8.01 9.59 -20.61
C LEU A 125 -8.78 10.81 -21.08
#